data_AF-A0A414NH46-F1
#
_entry.id   AF-A0A414NH46-F1
#
_cell.length_a   1.000
_cell.length_b   1.000
_cell.length_c   1.000
_cell.angle_alpha   90.00
_cell.angle_beta   90.00
_cell.angle_gamma   90.00
#
_symmetry.space_group_name_H-M   'P 1'
#
loop_
_entity.id
_entity.type
_entity.pdbx_description
1 polymer ?
#
loop_
_entity_poly.entity_id
_entity_poly.type
_entity_poly.pdbx_seq_one_letter_code
_entity_poly.pdbx_strand_id
1 'polypeptide(L)'
;MRKIADIHLCEDEAFLARMRADSVAVLFTGVAVAMAWGIAMTVLREVFAAPVAPFELGAVMGSPGDRLMGVEVPEHGVDLRWWVSLLIAIPATFAVHEVVHALFFRRYAPPGAQVKFGANLNMGMIYASAEGVVYPRAAYLVIALAPSVVVTLLVAVLGIGIKWPLWAIVIATIHLSGCTGDWGYVRAIRADPAIAYCEDTAWGVVFYGADERRRPRAPRSPSASRPARSRGEASGFSVVDGGRRP
;
A
#
# COMPACT_ATOMS: atom_id res chain seq x y z
N MET A 1 13.71 21.26 -0.14
CA MET A 1 12.58 20.42 0.31
C MET A 1 12.61 20.44 1.82
N ARG A 2 11.46 20.46 2.49
CA ARG A 2 11.38 20.46 3.96
C ARG A 2 10.80 19.13 4.44
N LYS A 3 11.42 18.48 5.43
CA LYS A 3 10.82 17.31 6.11
C LYS A 3 9.49 17.75 6.74
N ILE A 4 8.43 17.00 6.47
CA ILE A 4 7.09 17.25 7.01
C ILE A 4 6.77 16.24 8.11
N ALA A 5 7.05 14.97 7.87
CA ALA A 5 6.71 13.88 8.75
C ALA A 5 7.58 12.65 8.40
N ASP A 6 7.46 11.61 9.21
CA ASP A 6 8.11 10.33 9.04
C ASP A 6 7.32 9.24 9.77
N ILE A 7 7.42 8.01 9.29
CA ILE A 7 6.87 6.83 9.93
C ILE A 7 8.04 5.94 10.32
N HIS A 8 8.26 5.79 11.62
CA HIS A 8 9.17 4.81 12.18
C HIS A 8 8.42 3.50 12.38
N LEU A 9 8.69 2.52 11.54
CA LEU A 9 7.89 1.30 11.50
C LEU A 9 7.96 0.51 12.83
N CYS A 10 9.05 0.66 13.58
CA CYS A 10 9.27 0.00 14.87
C CYS A 10 8.74 0.78 16.09
N GLU A 11 8.40 2.06 15.93
CA GLU A 11 8.13 2.95 17.08
C GLU A 11 6.73 3.57 17.03
N ASP A 12 6.11 3.65 15.84
CA ASP A 12 4.76 4.18 15.69
C ASP A 12 3.71 3.11 15.99
N GLU A 13 3.32 3.02 17.27
CA GLU A 13 2.28 2.10 17.75
C GLU A 13 0.92 2.31 17.07
N ALA A 14 0.58 3.54 16.70
CA ALA A 14 -0.69 3.83 16.04
C ALA A 14 -0.69 3.29 14.60
N PHE A 15 0.45 3.41 13.90
CA PHE A 15 0.67 2.78 12.61
C PHE A 15 0.61 1.25 12.72
N LEU A 16 1.35 0.67 13.68
CA LEU A 16 1.38 -0.78 13.90
C LEU A 16 0.00 -1.35 14.26
N ALA A 17 -0.77 -0.68 15.11
CA ALA A 17 -2.12 -1.10 15.46
C ALA A 17 -3.06 -1.13 14.25
N ARG A 18 -2.99 -0.10 13.39
CA ARG A 18 -3.76 -0.05 12.14
C ARG A 18 -3.31 -1.12 11.15
N MET A 19 -2.01 -1.30 10.97
CA MET A 19 -1.45 -2.34 10.12
C MET A 19 -1.95 -3.73 10.54
N ARG A 20 -1.88 -4.06 11.84
CA ARG A 20 -2.43 -5.33 12.39
C ARG A 20 -3.93 -5.48 12.12
N ALA A 21 -4.72 -4.42 12.32
CA ALA A 21 -6.15 -4.45 12.03
C ALA A 21 -6.44 -4.68 10.54
N ASP A 22 -5.72 -4.00 9.65
CA ASP A 22 -5.81 -4.19 8.20
C ASP A 22 -5.40 -5.63 7.82
N SER A 23 -4.34 -6.19 8.38
CA SER A 23 -3.91 -7.58 8.13
C SER A 23 -4.98 -8.57 8.54
N VAL A 24 -5.58 -8.39 9.73
CA VAL A 24 -6.68 -9.23 10.22
C VAL A 24 -7.89 -9.13 9.29
N ALA A 25 -8.24 -7.92 8.84
CA ALA A 25 -9.33 -7.71 7.90
C ALA A 25 -9.08 -8.42 6.55
N VAL A 26 -7.84 -8.39 6.04
CA VAL A 26 -7.45 -9.13 4.83
C VAL A 26 -7.61 -10.64 5.03
N LEU A 27 -7.16 -11.18 6.16
CA LEU A 27 -7.30 -12.61 6.47
C LEU A 27 -8.77 -13.05 6.50
N PHE A 28 -9.64 -12.30 7.19
CA PHE A 28 -11.08 -12.60 7.20
C PHE A 28 -11.72 -12.46 5.82
N THR A 29 -11.32 -11.46 5.05
CA THR A 29 -11.79 -11.26 3.67
C THR A 29 -11.37 -12.45 2.80
N GLY A 30 -10.14 -12.93 2.93
CA GLY A 30 -9.64 -14.10 2.21
C GLY A 30 -10.42 -15.38 2.54
N VAL A 31 -10.75 -15.61 3.81
CA VAL A 31 -11.62 -16.72 4.22
C VAL A 31 -13.00 -16.58 3.58
N ALA A 32 -13.61 -15.40 3.63
CA ALA A 32 -14.91 -15.16 3.00
C ALA A 32 -14.88 -15.39 1.47
N VAL A 33 -13.81 -14.95 0.80
CA VAL A 33 -13.58 -15.19 -0.63
C VAL A 33 -13.41 -16.68 -0.94
N ALA A 34 -12.65 -17.42 -0.13
CA ALA A 34 -12.50 -18.87 -0.28
C ALA A 34 -13.83 -19.60 -0.12
N MET A 35 -14.63 -19.22 0.88
CA MET A 35 -15.97 -19.77 1.08
C MET A 35 -16.91 -19.46 -0.09
N ALA A 36 -16.96 -18.20 -0.52
CA ALA A 36 -17.79 -17.77 -1.64
C ALA A 36 -17.40 -18.50 -2.94
N TRP A 37 -16.10 -18.66 -3.19
CA TRP A 37 -15.58 -19.41 -4.32
C TRP A 37 -15.97 -20.89 -4.25
N GLY A 38 -15.76 -21.54 -3.10
CA GLY A 38 -16.14 -22.94 -2.88
C GLY A 38 -17.63 -23.18 -3.13
N ILE A 39 -18.49 -22.32 -2.56
CA ILE A 39 -19.95 -22.37 -2.79
C ILE A 39 -20.28 -22.18 -4.27
N ALA A 40 -19.70 -21.17 -4.92
CA ALA A 40 -19.96 -20.88 -6.34
C ALA A 40 -19.57 -22.07 -7.24
N MET A 41 -18.41 -22.68 -7.00
CA MET A 41 -17.96 -23.85 -7.77
C MET A 41 -18.84 -25.08 -7.52
N THR A 42 -19.28 -25.33 -6.29
CA THR A 42 -20.25 -26.39 -6.00
C THR A 42 -21.57 -26.17 -6.73
N VAL A 43 -22.10 -24.95 -6.72
CA VAL A 43 -23.34 -24.61 -7.44
C VAL A 43 -23.16 -24.78 -8.94
N LEU A 44 -22.05 -24.31 -9.52
CA LEU A 44 -21.76 -24.49 -10.94
C LEU A 44 -21.68 -25.96 -11.35
N ARG A 45 -21.07 -26.80 -10.50
CA ARG A 45 -20.97 -28.23 -10.74
C ARG A 45 -22.34 -28.92 -10.64
N GLU A 46 -23.07 -28.72 -9.54
CA GLU A 46 -24.29 -29.48 -9.24
C GLU A 46 -25.51 -28.99 -10.02
N VAL A 47 -25.66 -27.68 -10.21
CA VAL A 47 -26.85 -27.08 -10.84
C VAL A 47 -26.67 -26.95 -12.34
N PHE A 48 -25.46 -26.60 -12.79
CA PHE A 48 -25.19 -26.30 -14.19
C PHE A 48 -24.38 -27.38 -14.92
N ALA A 49 -24.02 -28.48 -14.24
CA ALA A 49 -23.17 -29.55 -14.77
C ALA A 49 -21.86 -29.00 -15.41
N ALA A 50 -21.37 -27.86 -14.90
CA ALA A 50 -20.23 -27.18 -15.48
C ALA A 50 -18.93 -27.94 -15.16
N PRO A 51 -17.99 -28.08 -16.11
CA PRO A 51 -16.69 -28.70 -15.87
C PRO A 51 -15.78 -27.72 -15.12
N VAL A 52 -16.04 -27.52 -13.83
CA VAL A 52 -15.24 -26.66 -12.96
C VAL A 52 -14.09 -27.44 -12.31
N ALA A 53 -12.98 -26.75 -12.05
CA ALA A 53 -11.90 -27.31 -11.24
C ALA A 53 -12.44 -27.57 -9.81
N PRO A 54 -12.21 -28.76 -9.24
CA PRO A 54 -12.62 -29.05 -7.87
C PRO A 54 -11.97 -28.06 -6.89
N PHE A 55 -12.75 -27.56 -5.94
CA PHE A 55 -12.20 -26.84 -4.80
C PHE A 55 -11.42 -27.83 -3.94
N GLU A 56 -10.16 -27.50 -3.63
CA GLU A 56 -9.16 -28.46 -3.13
C GLU A 56 -9.34 -28.83 -1.65
N LEU A 57 -10.57 -28.81 -1.14
CA LEU A 57 -10.84 -29.06 0.27
C LEU A 57 -10.44 -30.49 0.70
N GLY A 58 -10.55 -31.46 -0.20
CA GLY A 58 -10.01 -32.81 -0.03
C GLY A 58 -8.49 -32.84 0.12
N ALA A 59 -7.76 -31.96 -0.57
CA ALA A 59 -6.31 -31.82 -0.39
C ALA A 59 -5.97 -31.26 1.01
N VAL A 60 -6.78 -30.33 1.50
CA VAL A 60 -6.58 -29.70 2.82
C VAL A 60 -6.94 -30.63 3.98
N MET A 61 -8.09 -31.31 3.89
CA MET A 61 -8.68 -32.04 5.02
C MET A 61 -8.68 -33.57 4.85
N GLY A 62 -8.34 -34.09 3.67
CA GLY A 62 -8.54 -35.49 3.31
C GLY A 62 -10.00 -35.79 2.99
N SER A 63 -10.41 -37.04 3.19
CA SER A 63 -11.77 -37.52 2.91
C SER A 63 -12.92 -36.70 3.56
N PRO A 64 -12.78 -36.05 4.74
CA PRO A 64 -13.81 -35.15 5.25
C PRO A 64 -14.03 -33.92 4.38
N GLY A 65 -12.99 -33.41 3.72
CA GLY A 65 -13.07 -32.27 2.81
C GLY A 65 -13.84 -32.61 1.54
N ASP A 66 -13.56 -33.78 0.95
CA ASP A 66 -14.29 -34.25 -0.22
C ASP A 66 -15.77 -34.50 0.09
N ARG A 67 -16.06 -35.12 1.25
CA ARG A 67 -17.43 -35.30 1.73
C ARG A 67 -18.18 -33.98 1.92
N LEU A 68 -17.52 -32.95 2.48
CA LEU A 68 -18.11 -31.62 2.60
C LEU A 68 -18.40 -30.98 1.24
N MET A 69 -17.58 -31.31 0.24
CA MET A 69 -17.78 -30.90 -1.15
C MET A 69 -18.78 -31.78 -1.91
N GLY A 70 -19.42 -32.77 -1.26
CA GLY A 70 -20.40 -33.67 -1.88
C GLY A 70 -19.78 -34.76 -2.76
N VAL A 71 -18.49 -35.04 -2.57
CA VAL A 71 -17.75 -36.05 -3.35
C VAL A 71 -17.51 -37.27 -2.47
N GLU A 72 -18.04 -38.43 -2.90
CA GLU A 72 -17.79 -39.71 -2.24
C GLU A 72 -16.48 -40.33 -2.75
N VAL A 73 -15.50 -40.46 -1.85
CA VAL A 73 -14.19 -41.06 -2.13
C VAL A 73 -13.82 -42.04 -1.02
N PRO A 74 -12.97 -43.05 -1.30
CA PRO A 74 -12.36 -43.87 -0.28
C PRO A 74 -11.62 -43.03 0.77
N GLU A 75 -11.48 -43.56 1.99
CA GLU A 75 -10.75 -42.87 3.06
C GLU A 75 -9.30 -42.57 2.66
N HIS A 76 -8.91 -41.29 2.73
CA HIS A 76 -7.55 -40.84 2.54
C HIS A 76 -7.24 -39.64 3.44
N GLY A 77 -5.94 -39.46 3.72
CA GLY A 77 -5.43 -38.31 4.47
C GLY A 77 -5.29 -37.04 3.61
N VAL A 78 -4.66 -36.03 4.19
CA VAL A 78 -4.35 -34.75 3.53
C VAL A 78 -3.33 -34.93 2.40
N ASP A 79 -3.37 -34.05 1.40
CA ASP A 79 -2.36 -34.01 0.35
C ASP A 79 -1.13 -33.23 0.83
N LEU A 80 -0.04 -33.96 1.10
CA LEU A 80 1.23 -33.38 1.50
C LEU A 80 1.81 -32.40 0.47
N ARG A 81 1.55 -32.59 -0.83
CA ARG A 81 2.05 -31.70 -1.89
C ARG A 81 1.46 -30.31 -1.74
N TRP A 82 0.16 -30.26 -1.43
CA TRP A 82 -0.55 -29.01 -1.19
C TRP A 82 0.05 -28.25 -0.02
N TRP A 83 0.25 -28.92 1.13
CA TRP A 83 0.85 -28.30 2.31
C TRP A 83 2.31 -27.89 2.13
N VAL A 84 3.15 -28.76 1.55
CA VAL A 84 4.56 -28.44 1.27
C VAL A 84 4.66 -27.26 0.30
N SER A 85 3.77 -27.18 -0.69
CA SER A 85 3.76 -26.05 -1.62
C SER A 85 3.43 -24.72 -0.95
N LEU A 86 2.52 -24.69 0.04
CA LEU A 86 2.27 -23.48 0.84
C LEU A 86 3.50 -23.06 1.63
N LEU A 87 4.17 -24.02 2.28
CA LEU A 87 5.37 -23.76 3.08
C LEU A 87 6.47 -23.10 2.25
N ILE A 88 6.58 -23.43 0.97
CA ILE A 88 7.57 -22.87 0.04
C ILE A 88 7.06 -21.55 -0.56
N ALA A 89 5.81 -21.52 -1.00
CA ALA A 89 5.30 -20.41 -1.79
C ALA A 89 5.06 -19.15 -0.96
N ILE A 90 4.62 -19.27 0.30
CA ILE A 90 4.42 -18.12 1.19
C ILE A 90 5.71 -17.29 1.34
N PRO A 91 6.85 -17.85 1.82
CA PRO A 91 8.09 -17.07 1.92
C PRO A 91 8.59 -16.61 0.54
N ALA A 92 8.38 -17.41 -0.52
CA ALA A 92 8.72 -16.98 -1.87
C ALA A 92 7.95 -15.73 -2.31
N THR A 93 6.66 -15.59 -1.95
CA THR A 93 5.89 -14.38 -2.29
C THR A 93 6.47 -13.13 -1.63
N PHE A 94 6.91 -13.21 -0.38
CA PHE A 94 7.57 -12.09 0.30
C PHE A 94 8.96 -11.80 -0.26
N ALA A 95 9.73 -12.81 -0.66
CA ALA A 95 10.99 -12.57 -1.38
C ALA A 95 10.75 -11.85 -2.72
N VAL A 96 9.75 -12.30 -3.49
CA VAL A 96 9.37 -11.64 -4.76
C VAL A 96 8.81 -10.24 -4.51
N HIS A 97 8.09 -10.03 -3.41
CA HIS A 97 7.58 -8.71 -2.99
C HIS A 97 8.73 -7.70 -2.89
N GLU A 98 9.78 -8.04 -2.15
CA GLU A 98 10.95 -7.16 -2.01
C GLU A 98 11.70 -6.96 -3.33
N VAL A 99 11.76 -7.99 -4.18
CA VAL A 99 12.34 -7.86 -5.53
C VAL A 99 11.53 -6.88 -6.37
N VAL A 100 10.19 -6.91 -6.30
CA VAL A 100 9.33 -5.95 -7.00
C VAL A 100 9.59 -4.54 -6.50
N HIS A 101 9.63 -4.32 -5.18
CA HIS A 101 10.03 -3.03 -4.61
C HIS A 101 11.38 -2.58 -5.16
N ALA A 102 12.41 -3.43 -5.10
CA ALA A 102 13.75 -3.11 -5.59
C ALA A 102 13.79 -2.74 -7.07
N LEU A 103 13.04 -3.46 -7.91
CA LEU A 103 12.94 -3.16 -9.34
C LEU A 103 12.32 -1.78 -9.59
N PHE A 104 11.27 -1.44 -8.85
CA PHE A 104 10.59 -0.14 -8.99
C PHE A 104 11.41 0.99 -8.38
N PHE A 105 12.05 0.80 -7.24
CA PHE A 105 13.05 1.74 -6.69
C PHE A 105 14.14 2.03 -7.73
N ARG A 106 14.76 0.99 -8.30
CA ARG A 106 15.79 1.15 -9.32
C ARG A 106 15.27 1.84 -10.59
N ARG A 107 14.01 1.61 -10.97
CA ARG A 107 13.40 2.22 -12.15
C ARG A 107 13.19 3.72 -12.01
N TYR A 108 12.90 4.20 -10.80
CA TYR A 108 12.65 5.62 -10.53
C TYR A 108 13.87 6.36 -9.95
N ALA A 109 14.90 5.63 -9.54
CA ALA A 109 16.11 6.22 -9.01
C ALA A 109 17.00 6.82 -10.11
N PRO A 110 17.85 7.82 -9.77
CA PRO A 110 18.89 8.31 -10.67
C PRO A 110 19.89 7.20 -11.04
N PRO A 111 20.55 7.28 -12.22
CA PRO A 111 21.61 6.36 -12.58
C PRO A 111 22.70 6.29 -11.50
N GLY A 112 23.05 5.08 -11.07
CA GLY A 112 24.08 4.84 -10.03
C GLY A 112 23.55 4.69 -8.61
N ALA A 113 22.24 4.86 -8.38
CA ALA A 113 21.64 4.57 -7.07
C ALA A 113 21.72 3.07 -6.72
N GLN A 114 22.06 2.77 -5.47
CA GLN A 114 22.15 1.39 -4.97
C GLN A 114 20.89 1.03 -4.18
N VAL A 115 20.27 -0.09 -4.53
CA VAL A 115 19.20 -0.70 -3.74
C VAL A 115 19.82 -1.75 -2.83
N LYS A 116 19.55 -1.65 -1.53
CA LYS A 116 20.01 -2.60 -0.51
C LYS A 116 18.85 -3.48 -0.09
N PHE A 117 19.13 -4.75 0.15
CA PHE A 117 18.20 -5.67 0.80
C PHE A 117 18.63 -5.89 2.24
N GLY A 118 17.67 -5.93 3.16
CA GLY A 118 17.88 -6.24 4.56
C GLY A 118 16.76 -7.12 5.10
N ALA A 119 16.96 -7.63 6.31
CA ALA A 119 15.94 -8.35 7.04
C ALA A 119 16.00 -7.98 8.53
N ASN A 120 14.84 -7.76 9.12
CA ASN A 120 14.67 -7.58 10.55
C ASN A 120 13.82 -8.73 11.09
N LEU A 121 14.51 -9.78 11.56
CA LEU A 121 13.89 -11.00 12.06
C LEU A 121 13.06 -10.78 13.33
N ASN A 122 13.37 -9.77 14.14
CA ASN A 122 12.59 -9.43 15.34
C ASN A 122 11.15 -9.01 15.00
N MET A 123 10.92 -8.55 13.77
CA MET A 123 9.62 -8.13 13.24
C MET A 123 9.14 -9.04 12.08
N GLY A 124 9.93 -10.05 11.71
CA GLY A 124 9.63 -10.93 10.57
C GLY A 124 9.61 -10.21 9.22
N MET A 125 10.35 -9.12 9.06
CA MET A 125 10.32 -8.30 7.83
C MET A 125 11.59 -8.49 7.00
N ILE A 126 11.42 -8.59 5.69
CA ILE A 126 12.47 -8.40 4.70
C ILE A 126 12.16 -7.04 4.06
N TYR A 127 13.17 -6.25 3.72
CA TYR A 127 12.96 -4.94 3.10
C TYR A 127 13.99 -4.68 2.01
N ALA A 128 13.55 -4.08 0.91
CA ALA A 128 14.40 -3.46 -0.09
C ALA A 128 14.34 -1.94 0.08
N SER A 129 15.48 -1.29 0.31
CA SER A 129 15.54 0.16 0.50
C SER A 129 16.62 0.80 -0.36
N ALA A 130 16.35 2.02 -0.79
CA ALA A 130 17.27 2.87 -1.55
C ALA A 130 17.53 4.16 -0.75
N GLU A 131 18.20 4.00 0.39
CA GLU A 131 18.56 5.11 1.28
C GLU A 131 19.28 6.24 0.53
N GLY A 132 18.89 7.48 0.81
CA GLY A 132 19.44 8.66 0.15
C GLY A 132 18.80 8.98 -1.21
N VAL A 133 17.84 8.18 -1.68
CA VAL A 133 17.07 8.48 -2.89
C VAL A 133 15.69 9.03 -2.53
N VAL A 134 15.43 10.27 -2.94
CA VAL A 134 14.15 10.95 -2.74
C VAL A 134 13.28 10.80 -3.98
N TYR A 135 12.16 10.11 -3.84
CA TYR A 135 11.22 9.82 -4.91
C TYR A 135 10.07 10.84 -4.94
N PRO A 136 9.62 11.29 -6.13
CA PRO A 136 8.39 12.05 -6.25
C PRO A 136 7.18 11.25 -5.72
N ARG A 137 6.20 11.95 -5.14
CA ARG A 137 4.96 11.36 -4.60
C ARG A 137 4.34 10.28 -5.49
N ALA A 138 4.17 10.57 -6.79
CA ALA A 138 3.56 9.62 -7.72
C ALA A 138 4.40 8.36 -7.92
N ALA A 139 5.72 8.49 -7.99
CA ALA A 139 6.63 7.36 -8.12
C ALA A 139 6.60 6.49 -6.87
N TYR A 140 6.62 7.10 -5.68
CA TYR A 140 6.58 6.36 -4.42
C TYR A 140 5.26 5.61 -4.21
N LEU A 141 4.12 6.21 -4.58
CA LEU A 141 2.83 5.51 -4.56
C LEU A 141 2.82 4.28 -5.48
N VAL A 142 3.47 4.36 -6.65
CA VAL A 142 3.62 3.21 -7.55
C VAL A 142 4.52 2.15 -6.93
N ILE A 143 5.67 2.54 -6.37
CA ILE A 143 6.58 1.62 -5.69
C ILE A 143 5.84 0.87 -4.58
N ALA A 144 5.19 1.59 -3.66
CA ALA A 144 4.47 1.01 -2.53
C ALA A 144 3.35 0.04 -2.96
N LEU A 145 2.63 0.32 -4.04
CA LEU A 145 1.52 -0.52 -4.50
C LEU A 145 1.96 -1.66 -5.43
N ALA A 146 3.15 -1.59 -6.03
CA ALA A 146 3.57 -2.52 -7.07
C ALA A 146 3.56 -3.99 -6.61
N PRO A 147 4.11 -4.36 -5.43
CA PRO A 147 4.11 -5.76 -5.00
C PRO A 147 2.71 -6.32 -4.78
N SER A 148 1.82 -5.53 -4.15
CA SER A 148 0.42 -5.89 -3.92
C SER A 148 -0.27 -6.33 -5.22
N VAL A 149 0.03 -5.66 -6.33
CA VAL A 149 -0.55 -5.95 -7.65
C VAL A 149 0.19 -7.08 -8.34
N VAL A 150 1.51 -6.95 -8.52
CA VAL A 150 2.32 -7.85 -9.35
C VAL A 150 2.34 -9.27 -8.76
N VAL A 151 2.62 -9.40 -7.47
CA VAL A 151 2.76 -10.72 -6.83
C VAL A 151 1.40 -11.42 -6.74
N THR A 152 0.35 -10.68 -6.38
CA THR A 152 -1.01 -11.24 -6.33
C THR A 152 -1.50 -11.72 -7.69
N LEU A 153 -1.24 -10.96 -8.77
CA LEU A 153 -1.59 -11.39 -10.12
C LEU A 153 -0.77 -12.61 -10.54
N LEU A 154 0.52 -12.67 -10.20
CA LEU A 154 1.36 -13.83 -10.48
C LEU A 154 0.82 -15.10 -9.79
N VAL A 155 0.46 -14.99 -8.51
CA VAL A 155 -0.16 -16.08 -7.73
C VAL A 155 -1.48 -16.51 -8.35
N ALA A 156 -2.33 -15.57 -8.74
CA ALA A 156 -3.62 -15.88 -9.38
C ALA A 156 -3.43 -16.63 -10.71
N VAL A 157 -2.53 -16.15 -11.58
CA VAL A 157 -2.22 -16.82 -12.87
C VAL A 157 -1.65 -18.21 -12.63
N LEU A 158 -0.73 -18.37 -11.68
CA LEU A 158 -0.14 -19.66 -11.35
C LEU A 158 -1.21 -20.65 -10.84
N GLY A 159 -2.05 -20.20 -9.91
CA GLY A 159 -3.17 -20.96 -9.37
C GLY A 159 -4.14 -21.46 -10.43
N ILE A 160 -4.51 -20.58 -11.37
CA ILE A 160 -5.34 -20.95 -12.53
C ILE A 160 -4.62 -22.00 -13.38
N GLY A 161 -3.32 -21.79 -13.67
CA GLY A 161 -2.52 -22.67 -14.51
C GLY A 161 -2.37 -24.09 -13.94
N ILE A 162 -2.16 -24.23 -12.64
CA ILE A 162 -2.04 -25.53 -11.96
C ILE A 162 -3.39 -26.08 -11.47
N LYS A 163 -4.48 -25.32 -11.70
CA LYS A 163 -5.87 -25.63 -11.28
C LYS A 163 -6.04 -25.74 -9.76
N TRP A 164 -5.30 -24.94 -9.01
CA TRP A 164 -5.33 -24.87 -7.55
C TRP A 164 -5.89 -23.52 -7.05
N PRO A 165 -7.21 -23.29 -7.17
CA PRO A 165 -7.80 -22.00 -6.84
C PRO A 165 -7.83 -21.70 -5.33
N LEU A 166 -8.03 -22.71 -4.47
CA LEU A 166 -8.02 -22.51 -3.01
C LEU A 166 -6.60 -22.17 -2.56
N TRP A 167 -5.61 -22.90 -3.06
CA TRP A 167 -4.20 -22.60 -2.84
C TRP A 167 -3.84 -21.15 -3.19
N ALA A 168 -4.29 -20.68 -4.35
CA ALA A 168 -4.02 -19.32 -4.81
C ALA A 168 -4.71 -18.27 -3.94
N ILE A 169 -5.96 -18.50 -3.52
CA ILE A 169 -6.67 -17.62 -2.58
C ILE A 169 -5.91 -17.54 -1.25
N VAL A 170 -5.47 -18.67 -0.69
CA VAL A 170 -4.71 -18.70 0.57
C VAL A 170 -3.41 -17.91 0.46
N ILE A 171 -2.60 -18.15 -0.57
CA ILE A 171 -1.33 -17.45 -0.73
C ILE A 171 -1.53 -15.96 -1.00
N ALA A 172 -2.45 -15.60 -1.90
CA ALA A 172 -2.75 -14.21 -2.18
C ALA A 172 -3.20 -13.48 -0.91
N THR A 173 -4.04 -14.12 -0.08
CA THR A 173 -4.51 -13.56 1.19
C THR A 173 -3.35 -13.33 2.15
N ILE A 174 -2.48 -14.32 2.34
CA ILE A 174 -1.32 -14.20 3.24
C ILE A 174 -0.37 -13.11 2.75
N HIS A 175 -0.03 -13.10 1.46
CA HIS A 175 0.79 -12.07 0.86
C HIS A 175 0.19 -10.65 1.05
N LEU A 176 -1.08 -10.47 0.71
CA LEU A 176 -1.77 -9.18 0.85
C LEU A 176 -1.86 -8.73 2.32
N SER A 177 -1.96 -9.67 3.26
CA SER A 177 -1.97 -9.33 4.69
C SER A 177 -0.66 -8.68 5.14
N GLY A 178 0.47 -9.06 4.53
CA GLY A 178 1.78 -8.44 4.76
C GLY A 178 2.00 -7.14 3.96
N CYS A 179 1.24 -6.90 2.89
CA CYS A 179 1.28 -5.64 2.13
C CYS A 179 0.64 -4.45 2.84
N THR A 180 0.01 -4.68 3.99
CA THR A 180 -0.75 -3.63 4.72
C THR A 180 0.14 -2.51 5.26
N GLY A 181 1.44 -2.78 5.48
CA GLY A 181 2.43 -1.74 5.77
C GLY A 181 2.55 -0.73 4.63
N ASP A 182 2.69 -1.20 3.40
CA ASP A 182 2.73 -0.35 2.20
C ASP A 182 1.44 0.46 2.02
N TRP A 183 0.29 -0.17 2.31
CA TRP A 183 -1.01 0.51 2.25
C TRP A 183 -1.10 1.61 3.32
N GLY A 184 -0.47 1.40 4.47
CA GLY A 184 -0.26 2.41 5.49
C GLY A 184 0.47 3.64 4.95
N TYR A 185 1.58 3.45 4.22
CA TYR A 185 2.30 4.53 3.57
C TYR A 185 1.46 5.24 2.52
N VAL A 186 0.78 4.48 1.66
CA VAL A 186 -0.12 5.03 0.64
C VAL A 186 -1.22 5.87 1.29
N ARG A 187 -1.80 5.41 2.39
CA ARG A 187 -2.83 6.12 3.15
C ARG A 187 -2.29 7.42 3.74
N ALA A 188 -1.11 7.39 4.37
CA ALA A 188 -0.46 8.57 4.92
C ALA A 188 -0.18 9.62 3.84
N ILE A 189 0.41 9.19 2.72
CA ILE A 189 0.68 10.05 1.55
C ILE A 189 -0.62 10.63 1.03
N ARG A 190 -1.67 9.83 0.81
CA ARG A 190 -2.95 10.29 0.28
C ARG A 190 -3.69 11.24 1.22
N ALA A 191 -3.56 11.07 2.54
CA ALA A 191 -4.19 11.91 3.54
C ALA A 191 -3.59 13.31 3.61
N ASP A 192 -2.30 13.47 3.29
CA ASP A 192 -1.62 14.77 3.30
C ASP A 192 -1.15 15.20 1.89
N PRO A 193 -1.86 16.15 1.25
CA PRO A 193 -1.45 16.72 -0.03
C PRO A 193 -0.13 17.50 0.00
N ALA A 194 0.36 17.91 1.17
CA ALA A 194 1.63 18.63 1.30
C ALA A 194 2.84 17.71 1.05
N ILE A 195 2.67 16.39 1.20
CA ILE A 195 3.71 15.39 0.90
C ILE A 195 3.94 15.35 -0.61
N ALA A 196 5.05 15.92 -1.04
CA ALA A 196 5.46 16.00 -2.44
C ALA A 196 6.53 14.96 -2.79
N TYR A 197 7.33 14.52 -1.81
CA TYR A 197 8.38 13.53 -1.99
C TYR A 197 8.48 12.58 -0.81
N CYS A 198 9.03 11.41 -1.05
CA CYS A 198 9.20 10.35 -0.05
C CYS A 198 10.60 9.74 -0.19
N GLU A 199 11.21 9.38 0.93
CA GLU A 199 12.45 8.63 0.98
C GLU A 199 12.22 7.36 1.78
N ASP A 200 12.64 6.24 1.21
CA ASP A 200 12.63 4.95 1.87
C ASP A 200 13.90 4.76 2.69
N THR A 201 13.77 4.24 3.90
CA THR A 201 14.88 4.05 4.84
C THR A 201 14.80 2.68 5.49
N ALA A 202 15.90 2.18 6.05
CA ALA A 202 15.92 0.88 6.74
C ALA A 202 14.93 0.76 7.93
N TRP A 203 14.40 1.86 8.44
CA TRP A 203 13.48 1.88 9.59
C TRP A 203 12.07 2.35 9.24
N GLY A 204 11.80 2.76 7.99
CA GLY A 204 10.51 3.27 7.55
C GLY A 204 10.63 4.35 6.48
N VAL A 205 9.75 5.35 6.51
CA VAL A 205 9.61 6.33 5.42
C VAL A 205 9.66 7.76 5.92
N VAL A 206 10.39 8.62 5.21
CA VAL A 206 10.43 10.05 5.46
C VAL A 206 9.65 10.81 4.39
N PHE A 207 8.83 11.77 4.80
CA PHE A 207 7.98 12.58 3.92
C PHE A 207 8.48 14.02 3.84
N TYR A 208 8.52 14.55 2.62
CA TYR A 208 8.98 15.91 2.34
C TYR A 208 7.97 16.74 1.56
N GLY A 209 7.93 18.03 1.87
CA GLY A 209 7.16 19.05 1.16
C GLY A 209 7.93 19.75 0.06
N ALA A 210 7.19 20.29 -0.91
CA ALA A 210 7.75 21.25 -1.85
C ALA A 210 8.07 22.56 -1.12
N ASP A 211 9.29 23.09 -1.27
CA ASP A 211 9.61 24.41 -0.72
C ASP A 211 8.72 25.48 -1.41
N GLU A 212 8.14 26.38 -0.63
CA GLU A 212 7.27 27.47 -1.12
C GLU A 212 7.94 28.38 -2.18
N ARG A 213 9.26 28.32 -2.35
CA ARG A 213 10.03 29.12 -3.31
C ARG A 213 9.82 28.74 -4.78
N ARG A 214 9.11 27.63 -5.09
CA ARG A 214 8.82 27.17 -6.46
C ARG A 214 7.35 27.30 -6.90
N ARG A 215 6.52 28.10 -6.20
CA ARG A 215 5.31 28.64 -6.86
C ARG A 215 5.76 29.79 -7.77
N PRO A 216 5.46 29.78 -9.09
CA PRO A 216 5.58 30.99 -9.89
C PRO A 216 4.77 32.05 -9.15
N ARG A 217 5.42 33.12 -8.67
CA ARG A 217 4.67 34.31 -8.26
C ARG A 217 3.86 34.69 -9.49
N ALA A 218 2.53 34.68 -9.37
CA ALA A 218 1.68 35.28 -10.38
C ALA A 218 2.29 36.66 -10.73
N PRO A 219 2.46 36.99 -12.01
CA PRO A 219 3.05 38.25 -12.39
C PRO A 219 2.26 39.36 -11.68
N ARG A 220 2.96 40.16 -10.87
CA ARG A 220 2.37 41.36 -10.28
C ARG A 220 1.86 42.18 -11.45
N SER A 221 0.55 42.34 -11.52
CA SER A 221 -0.12 43.23 -12.48
C SER A 221 0.60 44.58 -12.44
N PRO A 222 0.99 45.16 -13.58
CA PRO A 222 1.58 46.48 -13.59
C PRO A 222 0.57 47.45 -12.96
N SER A 223 0.99 48.05 -11.85
CA SER A 223 0.54 49.34 -11.32
C SER A 223 -0.45 50.05 -12.25
N ALA A 224 -1.73 50.04 -11.89
CA ALA A 224 -2.67 51.02 -12.43
C ALA A 224 -2.12 52.41 -12.06
N SER A 225 -1.80 53.16 -13.10
CA SER A 225 -1.35 54.54 -13.07
C SER A 225 -2.27 55.39 -12.18
N ARG A 226 -1.65 56.21 -11.33
CA ARG A 226 -2.29 57.36 -10.67
C ARG A 226 -2.98 58.23 -11.74
N PRO A 227 -4.22 58.66 -11.54
CA PRO A 227 -4.68 59.91 -12.13
C PRO A 227 -4.28 61.06 -11.22
N ALA A 228 -3.59 62.04 -11.79
CA ALA A 228 -3.44 63.37 -11.23
C ALA A 228 -4.76 64.15 -11.37
N ARG A 229 -5.16 64.84 -10.30
CA ARG A 229 -6.09 65.98 -10.21
C ARG A 229 -6.17 66.37 -8.73
N SER A 230 -6.22 67.61 -8.28
CA SER A 230 -5.97 68.95 -8.82
C SER A 230 -5.99 69.85 -7.57
N ARG A 231 -5.18 70.92 -7.56
CA ARG A 231 -5.13 71.91 -6.47
C ARG A 231 -6.46 72.65 -6.29
N GLY A 232 -6.73 73.06 -5.05
CA GLY A 232 -7.78 73.99 -4.61
C GLY A 232 -7.87 73.92 -3.08
N GLU A 233 -6.93 74.52 -2.36
CA GLU A 233 -7.02 75.84 -1.69
C GLU A 233 -8.00 75.94 -0.50
N ALA A 234 -7.37 76.18 0.66
CA ALA A 234 -7.74 77.12 1.72
C ALA A 234 -8.67 76.73 2.89
N SER A 235 -8.22 77.23 4.05
CA SER A 235 -8.88 77.37 5.36
C SER A 235 -8.96 76.09 6.21
N GLY A 236 -8.37 75.96 7.40
CA GLY A 236 -8.08 76.96 8.41
C GLY A 236 -9.02 76.77 9.60
N PHE A 237 -8.71 75.88 10.55
CA PHE A 237 -9.12 76.03 11.95
C PHE A 237 -8.36 75.09 12.89
N SER A 238 -7.85 75.69 13.96
CA SER A 238 -7.25 75.07 15.14
C SER A 238 -8.29 75.11 16.26
N VAL A 239 -8.50 74.00 16.98
CA VAL A 239 -8.99 74.04 18.37
C VAL A 239 -8.29 72.96 19.19
N VAL A 240 -7.83 73.41 20.35
CA VAL A 240 -7.13 72.72 21.41
C VAL A 240 -8.14 72.10 22.39
N ASP A 241 -7.72 71.02 23.04
CA ASP A 241 -7.80 70.75 24.49
C ASP A 241 -8.56 69.50 24.97
N GLY A 242 -8.01 68.90 26.03
CA GLY A 242 -8.83 68.43 27.14
C GLY A 242 -8.93 66.92 27.42
N GLY A 243 -7.88 66.35 28.02
CA GLY A 243 -8.00 65.85 29.40
C GLY A 243 -8.71 64.51 29.73
N ARG A 244 -7.87 63.62 30.29
CA ARG A 244 -8.08 62.75 31.48
C ARG A 244 -8.95 61.48 31.46
N ARG A 245 -8.28 60.44 31.96
CA ARG A 245 -8.71 59.16 32.58
C ARG A 245 -9.75 59.37 33.69
N PRO A 246 -10.45 58.31 34.13
CA PRO A 246 -9.87 57.30 35.06
C PRO A 246 -9.55 55.95 34.41
#